data_AF-A0A2N3FE68-F1
#
_entry.id   AF-A0A2N3FE68-F1
#
_cell.length_a   1.000
_cell.length_b   1.000
_cell.length_c   1.000
_cell.angle_alpha   90.00
_cell.angle_beta   90.00
_cell.angle_gamma   90.00
#
_symmetry.space_group_name_H-M   'P 1'
#
loop_
_entity.id
_entity.type
_entity.pdbx_description
1 polymer ?
#
loop_
_entity_poly.entity_id
_entity_poly.type
_entity_poly.pdbx_seq_one_letter_code
_entity_poly.pdbx_strand_id
1 'polypeptide(L)' 'MTDLEPNDAPSEEFVNGQLAERERFAEYLAHYEKSSRAMAEAATTDASRVYQTTIANAMQAMGQAIKGGFHWQDGWRKS' A
#
# COMPACT_ATOMS: atom_id res chain seq x y z
N MET A 1 -14.95 -30.44 -30.31
CA MET A 1 -15.48 -29.34 -29.49
C MET A 1 -15.02 -29.66 -28.09
N THR A 2 -13.91 -29.07 -27.69
CA THR A 2 -13.26 -29.34 -26.40
C THR A 2 -13.33 -28.04 -25.64
N ASP A 3 -14.25 -27.96 -24.69
CA ASP A 3 -14.40 -26.82 -23.79
C ASP A 3 -13.15 -26.75 -22.89
N LEU A 4 -12.24 -25.85 -23.24
CA LEU A 4 -11.19 -25.39 -22.36
C LEU A 4 -11.79 -24.27 -21.50
N GLU A 5 -12.38 -24.64 -20.38
CA GLU A 5 -12.68 -23.69 -19.30
C GLU A 5 -11.36 -22.99 -18.90
N PRO A 6 -11.31 -21.66 -18.85
CA PRO A 6 -10.13 -20.98 -18.35
C PRO A 6 -10.00 -21.26 -16.86
N ASN A 7 -8.98 -22.04 -16.49
CA ASN A 7 -8.53 -22.15 -15.11
C ASN A 7 -7.79 -20.86 -14.70
N ASP A 8 -8.45 -19.70 -14.83
CA ASP A 8 -7.90 -18.36 -14.62
C ASP A 8 -8.01 -17.90 -13.15
N ALA A 9 -8.57 -18.73 -12.27
CA ALA A 9 -8.65 -18.42 -10.84
C ALA A 9 -7.27 -18.63 -10.19
N PRO A 10 -6.71 -17.60 -9.52
CA PRO A 10 -5.44 -17.76 -8.82
C PRO A 10 -5.54 -18.83 -7.72
N SER A 11 -4.46 -19.58 -7.52
CA SER A 11 -4.38 -20.55 -6.42
C SER A 11 -4.46 -19.86 -5.06
N GLU A 12 -4.95 -20.59 -4.06
CA GLU A 12 -5.01 -20.09 -2.68
C GLU A 12 -3.63 -19.68 -2.14
N GLU A 13 -2.59 -20.46 -2.47
CA GLU A 13 -1.20 -20.12 -2.14
C GLU A 13 -0.77 -18.78 -2.72
N PHE A 14 -1.13 -18.49 -3.97
CA PHE A 14 -0.81 -17.22 -4.64
C PHE A 14 -1.53 -16.04 -3.97
N VAL A 15 -2.81 -16.22 -3.61
CA VAL A 15 -3.57 -15.19 -2.89
C VAL A 15 -2.98 -14.94 -1.50
N ASN A 16 -2.65 -15.99 -0.76
CA ASN A 16 -2.02 -15.89 0.56
C ASN A 16 -0.65 -15.21 0.50
N GLY A 17 0.16 -15.52 -0.52
CA GLY A 17 1.45 -14.86 -0.77
C GLY A 17 1.29 -13.36 -1.00
N GLN A 18 0.29 -12.95 -1.80
CA GLN A 18 0.00 -11.53 -2.02
C GLN A 18 -0.46 -10.81 -0.73
N LEU A 19 -1.28 -11.46 0.09
CA LEU A 19 -1.72 -10.88 1.37
C LEU A 19 -0.54 -10.66 2.32
N ALA A 20 0.33 -11.66 2.46
CA ALA A 20 1.53 -11.55 3.28
C ALA A 20 2.46 -10.43 2.78
N GLU A 21 2.65 -10.29 1.46
CA GLU A 21 3.43 -9.21 0.88
C GLU A 21 2.84 -7.83 1.19
N ARG A 22 1.51 -7.68 1.07
CA ARG A 22 0.80 -6.43 1.40
C ARG A 22 0.96 -6.06 2.87
N GLU A 23 0.91 -7.03 3.76
CA GLU A 23 1.15 -6.81 5.19
C GLU A 23 2.57 -6.30 5.43
N ARG A 24 3.59 -6.92 4.84
CA ARG A 24 4.98 -6.46 4.97
C ARG A 24 5.18 -5.03 4.45
N PHE A 25 4.61 -4.70 3.30
CA PHE A 25 4.69 -3.32 2.79
C PHE A 25 3.99 -2.33 3.72
N ALA A 26 2.84 -2.70 4.27
CA ALA A 26 2.12 -1.81 5.16
C ALA A 26 2.86 -1.61 6.49
N GLU A 27 3.55 -2.61 7.01
CA GLU A 27 4.45 -2.46 8.16
C GLU A 27 5.62 -1.53 7.86
N TYR A 28 6.24 -1.68 6.69
CA TYR A 28 7.31 -0.78 6.23
C TYR A 28 6.82 0.67 6.19
N LEU A 29 5.66 0.92 5.57
CA LEU A 29 5.06 2.26 5.53
C LEU A 29 4.73 2.81 6.92
N ALA A 30 4.19 1.97 7.82
CA ALA A 30 3.91 2.36 9.19
C ALA A 30 5.17 2.76 9.97
N HIS A 31 6.32 2.10 9.70
CA HIS A 31 7.60 2.50 10.28
C HIS A 31 7.99 3.93 9.86
N TYR A 32 7.94 4.25 8.57
CA TYR A 32 8.29 5.59 8.08
C TYR A 32 7.28 6.66 8.49
N GLU A 33 5.98 6.31 8.55
CA GLU A 33 4.97 7.20 9.11
C GLU A 33 5.36 7.63 10.53
N LYS A 34 5.60 6.65 11.42
CA LYS A 34 5.93 6.90 12.82
C LYS A 34 7.20 7.74 12.95
N SER A 35 8.25 7.38 12.23
CA SER A 35 9.52 8.12 12.23
C SER A 35 9.34 9.56 11.76
N SER A 36 8.53 9.78 10.72
CA SER A 36 8.26 11.12 10.19
C SER A 36 7.41 11.96 11.15
N ARG A 37 6.46 11.36 11.87
CA ARG A 37 5.72 12.07 12.94
C ARG A 37 6.65 12.52 14.06
N ALA A 38 7.55 11.65 14.52
CA ALA A 38 8.54 12.01 15.54
C ALA A 38 9.48 13.14 15.06
N MET A 39 9.90 13.12 13.79
CA MET A 39 10.70 14.21 13.21
C MET A 39 9.91 15.52 13.09
N ALA A 40 8.61 15.46 12.80
CA ALA A 40 7.75 16.66 12.77
C ALA A 40 7.60 17.28 14.17
N GLU A 41 7.47 16.46 15.22
CA GLU A 41 7.42 16.92 16.61
C GLU A 41 8.73 17.58 17.05
N ALA A 42 9.87 17.00 16.64
CA ALA A 42 11.20 17.54 16.95
C ALA A 42 11.62 18.73 16.05
N ALA A 43 10.82 19.10 15.04
CA ALA A 43 11.19 20.12 14.08
C ALA A 43 11.25 21.52 14.71
N THR A 44 12.39 22.20 14.52
CA THR A 44 12.65 23.57 14.99
C THR A 44 12.19 24.65 14.03
N THR A 45 11.79 24.28 12.81
CA THR A 45 11.25 25.19 11.80
C THR A 45 9.92 24.69 11.28
N ASP A 46 9.02 25.61 10.94
CA ASP A 46 7.71 25.26 10.40
C ASP A 46 7.82 24.54 9.06
N ALA A 47 8.77 24.93 8.20
CA ALA A 47 9.02 24.26 6.93
C ALA A 47 9.39 22.78 7.11
N SER A 48 10.28 22.47 8.06
CA SER A 48 10.65 21.09 8.37
C SER A 48 9.46 20.32 8.95
N ARG A 49 8.69 20.93 9.87
CA ARG A 49 7.48 20.32 10.44
C ARG A 49 6.49 19.93 9.35
N VAL A 50 6.17 20.87 8.45
CA VAL A 50 5.23 20.65 7.33
C VAL A 50 5.72 19.51 6.45
N TYR A 51 6.99 19.53 6.04
CA TYR A 51 7.58 18.48 5.20
C TYR A 51 7.44 17.09 5.83
N GLN A 52 7.82 16.95 7.10
CA GLN A 52 7.76 15.67 7.81
C GLN A 52 6.31 15.19 8.03
N THR A 53 5.39 16.10 8.33
CA THR A 53 3.96 15.79 8.39
C THR A 53 3.42 15.34 7.03
N THR A 54 3.84 15.95 5.93
CA THR A 54 3.46 15.52 4.58
C THR A 54 3.91 14.10 4.29
N ILE A 55 5.16 13.74 4.64
CA ILE A 55 5.65 12.36 4.49
C ILE A 55 4.80 11.40 5.31
N ALA A 56 4.56 11.70 6.59
CA ALA A 56 3.76 10.85 7.46
C ALA A 56 2.36 10.58 6.87
N ASN A 57 1.68 11.63 6.40
CA ASN A 57 0.36 11.50 5.80
C ASN A 57 0.40 10.68 4.50
N ALA A 58 1.43 10.85 3.68
CA ALA A 58 1.59 10.08 2.45
C ALA A 58 1.80 8.58 2.75
N MET A 59 2.65 8.24 3.72
CA MET A 59 2.88 6.85 4.14
C MET A 59 1.60 6.20 4.67
N GLN A 60 0.84 6.94 5.48
CA GLN A 60 -0.45 6.48 5.99
C GLN A 60 -1.44 6.19 4.86
N ALA A 61 -1.57 7.11 3.90
CA ALA A 61 -2.47 6.94 2.75
C ALA A 61 -2.06 5.74 1.87
N MET A 62 -0.76 5.59 1.59
CA MET A 62 -0.25 4.44 0.86
C MET A 62 -0.50 3.12 1.60
N GLY A 63 -0.30 3.08 2.92
CA GLY A 63 -0.55 1.90 3.74
C GLY A 63 -2.02 1.48 3.72
N GLN A 64 -2.93 2.46 3.79
CA GLN A 64 -4.37 2.23 3.66
C GLN A 64 -4.74 1.70 2.26
N ALA A 65 -4.15 2.25 1.20
CA ALA A 65 -4.40 1.78 -0.17
C ALA A 65 -3.93 0.33 -0.39
N ILE A 66 -2.76 -0.04 0.15
CA ILE A 66 -2.22 -1.40 0.05
C ILE A 66 -3.07 -2.41 0.84
N LYS A 67 -3.47 -2.06 2.07
CA LYS A 67 -4.29 -2.93 2.92
C LYS A 67 -5.74 -3.03 2.45
N GLY A 68 -6.33 -1.95 1.95
CA GLY A 68 -7.70 -1.90 1.43
C GLY A 68 -7.90 -2.70 0.14
N GLY A 69 -6.80 -3.16 -0.47
CA GLY A 69 -6.82 -3.81 -1.77
C GLY A 69 -6.86 -2.77 -2.89
N PHE A 70 -5.89 -2.84 -3.79
CA PHE A 70 -5.98 -2.12 -5.06
C PHE A 70 -7.11 -2.75 -5.89
N HIS A 71 -8.30 -2.14 -5.85
CA HIS A 71 -9.29 -2.32 -6.90
C HIS A 71 -8.77 -1.59 -8.16
N TRP A 72 -7.74 -2.13 -8.81
CA TRP A 72 -7.56 -1.82 -10.23
C TRP A 72 -8.86 -2.28 -10.89
N GLN A 73 -9.71 -1.34 -11.31
CA GLN A 73 -10.85 -1.73 -12.10
C GLN A 73 -10.32 -2.53 -13.30
N ASP A 74 -10.78 -3.78 -13.45
CA ASP A 74 -10.38 -4.68 -14.54
C ASP A 74 -10.58 -4.07 -15.95
N GLY A 75 -11.29 -2.93 -16.03
CA GLY A 75 -11.50 -2.16 -17.25
C GLY A 75 -10.29 -1.37 -17.78
N TRP A 76 -9.23 -1.12 -17.01
CA TRP A 76 -8.14 -0.24 -17.48
C TRP A 76 -7.29 -0.84 -18.62
N ARG A 77 -7.24 -2.17 -18.72
CA ARG A 77 -6.59 -2.87 -19.86
C ARG A 77 -7.43 -2.89 -21.13
N LYS A 78 -8.69 -2.45 -21.08
CA LYS A 78 -9.64 -2.51 -22.20
C LYS A 78 -9.88 -1.15 -22.89
N SER A 79 -9.10 -0.12 -22.58
CA SER A 79 -9.13 1.18 -23.29
C SER A 79 -8.07 1.29 -24.36
#